data_AF-A0A165EM58-F1
#
_entry.id   AF-A0A165EM58-F1
#
_cell.length_a   1.000
_cell.length_b   1.000
_cell.length_c   1.000
_cell.angle_alpha   90.00
_cell.angle_beta   90.00
_cell.angle_gamma   90.00
#
_symmetry.space_group_name_H-M   'P 1'
#
loop_
_entity.id
_entity.type
_entity.pdbx_description
1 polymer ?
#
loop_
_entity_poly.entity_id
_entity_poly.type
_entity_poly.pdbx_seq_one_letter_code
_entity_poly.pdbx_strand_id
1 'polypeptide(L)'
;MAVKFTGLTALALIALGSFVNGLLVPADKGPSKKLCADGVTRVSDLQCCSWAAIRDALIADVFEGVCGEAAHSTVRIAFHDAIGFSKTKNFGGGADGSMIAFSDIELANAATSATSSPSRTRMEFLTVTAG
;
A
#
# COMPACT_ATOMS: atom_id res chain seq x y z
N MET A 1 12.08 -7.19 -72.68
CA MET A 1 13.37 -7.29 -71.97
C MET A 1 13.07 -7.26 -70.48
N ALA A 2 13.40 -8.35 -69.78
CA ALA A 2 13.16 -8.52 -68.35
C ALA A 2 14.45 -8.21 -67.58
N VAL A 3 14.36 -7.45 -66.49
CA VAL A 3 15.43 -7.36 -65.49
C VAL A 3 14.96 -8.11 -64.25
N LYS A 4 15.57 -9.26 -63.98
CA LYS A 4 15.38 -10.08 -62.78
C LYS A 4 16.20 -9.47 -61.64
N PHE A 5 15.54 -8.98 -60.60
CA PHE A 5 16.21 -8.56 -59.37
C PHE A 5 16.24 -9.74 -58.39
N THR A 6 17.43 -10.29 -58.18
CA THR A 6 17.76 -11.37 -57.26
C THR A 6 17.80 -10.83 -55.82
N GLY A 7 17.04 -11.49 -54.94
CA GLY A 7 16.77 -11.05 -53.56
C GLY A 7 17.86 -11.33 -52.54
N LEU A 8 19.05 -10.72 -52.67
CA LEU A 8 20.10 -10.83 -51.63
C LEU A 8 20.77 -9.53 -51.19
N THR A 9 20.43 -8.38 -51.75
CA THR A 9 21.10 -7.10 -51.39
C THR A 9 20.34 -6.25 -50.36
N ALA A 10 19.18 -6.69 -49.88
CA ALA A 10 18.35 -5.91 -48.95
C ALA A 10 18.63 -6.16 -47.45
N LEU A 11 19.49 -7.12 -47.07
CA LEU A 11 19.73 -7.45 -45.66
C LEU A 11 20.90 -6.66 -44.99
N ALA A 12 21.66 -5.87 -45.74
CA ALA A 12 22.86 -5.21 -45.18
C ALA A 12 22.62 -3.81 -44.57
N LEU A 13 21.43 -3.21 -44.71
CA LEU A 13 21.16 -1.83 -44.25
C LEU A 13 20.30 -1.74 -42.97
N ILE A 14 19.82 -2.86 -42.42
CA ILE A 14 19.06 -2.86 -41.16
C ILE A 14 20.01 -3.04 -39.94
N ALA A 15 21.29 -3.34 -40.17
CA ALA A 15 22.27 -3.58 -39.10
C ALA A 15 22.92 -2.31 -38.50
N LEU A 16 22.53 -1.10 -38.91
CA LEU A 16 23.13 0.17 -38.43
C LEU A 16 22.13 1.12 -37.72
N GLY A 17 20.89 0.70 -37.49
CA GLY A 17 19.80 1.58 -37.01
C GLY A 17 19.34 1.37 -35.56
N SER A 18 20.01 0.59 -34.72
CA SER A 18 19.60 0.38 -33.33
C SER A 18 20.79 0.29 -32.38
N PHE A 19 21.55 1.38 -32.32
CA PHE A 19 22.54 1.63 -31.27
C PHE A 19 22.48 3.11 -30.91
N VAL A 20 21.47 3.54 -30.14
CA VAL A 20 21.55 4.69 -29.22
C VAL A 20 20.28 4.72 -28.36
N ASN A 21 20.45 5.07 -27.08
CA ASN A 21 19.44 5.23 -26.01
C ASN A 21 19.18 4.05 -25.07
N GLY A 22 20.22 3.30 -24.70
CA GLY A 22 20.24 2.45 -23.51
C GLY A 22 21.26 2.88 -22.43
N LEU A 23 21.92 4.04 -22.60
CA LEU A 23 23.02 4.45 -21.73
C LEU A 23 22.48 5.30 -20.56
N LEU A 24 22.36 4.64 -19.40
CA LEU A 24 22.24 5.18 -18.05
C LEU A 24 20.86 5.69 -17.61
N VAL A 25 19.88 4.79 -17.58
CA VAL A 25 19.04 4.77 -16.36
C VAL A 25 19.89 4.04 -15.33
N PRO A 26 20.32 4.67 -14.21
CA PRO A 26 20.90 3.89 -13.13
C PRO A 26 19.85 2.83 -12.78
N ALA A 27 20.20 1.55 -12.93
CA ALA A 27 19.41 0.50 -12.32
C ALA A 27 19.43 0.83 -10.83
N ASP A 28 18.36 1.47 -10.34
CA ASP A 28 18.10 1.56 -8.93
C ASP A 28 17.90 0.11 -8.50
N LYS A 29 19.00 -0.53 -8.09
CA LYS A 29 18.96 -1.73 -7.27
C LYS A 29 18.36 -1.24 -5.96
N GLY A 30 17.05 -1.05 -5.98
CA GLY A 30 16.26 -0.94 -4.77
C GLY A 30 16.68 -2.07 -3.84
N PRO A 31 16.54 -1.86 -2.52
CA PRO A 31 17.11 -2.76 -1.52
C PRO A 31 16.79 -4.22 -1.85
N SER A 32 17.82 -5.07 -1.81
CA SER A 32 17.69 -6.50 -2.08
C SER A 32 16.58 -7.06 -1.21
N LYS A 33 15.54 -7.60 -1.85
CA LYS A 33 14.37 -8.10 -1.12
C LYS A 33 14.78 -9.33 -0.30
N LYS A 34 14.48 -9.29 1.00
CA LYS A 34 14.71 -10.38 1.96
C LYS A 34 13.49 -11.29 1.96
N LEU A 35 13.70 -12.60 2.05
CA LEU A 35 12.62 -13.59 2.11
C LEU A 35 12.17 -13.77 3.58
N CYS A 36 10.88 -13.71 3.83
CA CYS A 36 10.30 -13.99 5.14
C CYS A 36 10.29 -15.51 5.42
N ALA A 37 10.01 -15.88 6.68
CA ALA A 37 10.02 -17.28 7.12
C ALA A 37 8.93 -18.16 6.46
N ASP A 38 7.90 -17.54 5.88
CA ASP A 38 6.85 -18.20 5.10
C ASP A 38 7.34 -18.75 3.75
N GLY A 39 8.55 -18.39 3.32
CA GLY A 39 9.15 -18.84 2.06
C GLY A 39 8.56 -18.19 0.80
N VAL A 40 7.58 -17.29 0.94
CA VAL A 40 6.88 -16.66 -0.19
C VAL A 40 7.00 -15.14 -0.15
N THR A 41 6.86 -14.52 1.03
CA THR A 41 6.83 -13.07 1.15
C THR A 41 8.22 -12.47 1.03
N ARG A 42 8.35 -11.44 0.18
CA ARG A 42 9.59 -10.70 -0.05
C ARG A 42 9.45 -9.25 0.39
N VAL A 43 10.30 -8.83 1.31
CA VAL A 43 10.25 -7.50 1.95
C VAL A 43 11.56 -6.73 1.78
N SER A 44 11.51 -5.40 1.88
CA SER A 44 12.73 -4.57 1.92
C SER A 44 13.45 -4.65 3.27
N ASP A 45 12.71 -4.86 4.36
CA ASP A 45 13.25 -5.05 5.71
C ASP A 45 12.56 -6.24 6.40
N LEU A 46 13.30 -7.03 7.19
CA LEU A 46 12.75 -8.19 7.89
C LEU A 46 11.71 -7.81 8.96
N GLN A 47 11.76 -6.58 9.49
CA GLN A 47 10.71 -6.07 10.40
C GLN A 47 9.35 -5.96 9.70
N CYS A 48 9.31 -5.90 8.36
CA CYS A 48 8.06 -5.89 7.61
C CYS A 48 7.37 -7.26 7.54
N CYS A 49 8.04 -8.37 7.90
CA CYS A 49 7.49 -9.70 7.74
C CYS A 49 6.24 -9.95 8.61
N SER A 50 6.16 -9.37 9.81
CA SER A 50 4.98 -9.51 10.69
C SER A 50 3.71 -8.94 10.06
N TRP A 51 3.85 -7.89 9.24
CA TRP A 51 2.73 -7.22 8.57
C TRP A 51 2.09 -8.06 7.46
N ALA A 52 2.78 -9.07 6.94
CA ALA A 52 2.22 -9.93 5.89
C ALA A 52 0.99 -10.71 6.39
N ALA A 53 1.08 -11.30 7.58
CA ALA A 53 -0.02 -12.00 8.22
C ALA A 53 -1.18 -11.06 8.57
N ILE A 54 -0.87 -9.85 9.06
CA ILE A 54 -1.88 -8.83 9.38
C ILE A 54 -2.61 -8.37 8.11
N ARG A 55 -1.90 -8.13 7.02
CA ARG A 55 -2.49 -7.80 5.71
C ARG A 55 -3.46 -8.89 5.27
N ASP A 56 -3.04 -10.15 5.33
CA ASP A 56 -3.86 -11.26 4.83
C ASP A 56 -5.13 -11.44 5.67
N ALA A 57 -5.02 -11.31 7.00
CA ALA A 57 -6.17 -11.31 7.90
C ALA A 57 -7.12 -10.12 7.65
N LEU A 58 -6.58 -8.91 7.47
CA LEU A 58 -7.40 -7.73 7.16
C LEU A 58 -8.16 -7.90 5.84
N ILE A 59 -7.51 -8.43 4.81
CA ILE A 59 -8.15 -8.63 3.50
C ILE A 59 -9.22 -9.72 3.59
N ALA A 60 -8.94 -10.84 4.26
CA ALA A 60 -9.86 -11.98 4.32
C ALA A 60 -11.04 -11.73 5.27
N ASP A 61 -10.78 -11.24 6.48
CA ASP A 61 -11.76 -11.26 7.57
C ASP A 61 -12.47 -9.91 7.76
N VAL A 62 -11.81 -8.79 7.42
CA VAL A 62 -12.34 -7.44 7.67
C VAL A 62 -12.85 -6.77 6.40
N PHE A 63 -12.08 -6.85 5.33
CA PHE A 63 -12.41 -6.22 4.05
C PHE A 63 -13.10 -7.17 3.07
N GLU A 64 -13.07 -8.47 3.34
CA GLU A 64 -13.73 -9.50 2.53
C GLU A 64 -13.29 -9.43 1.05
N GLY A 65 -12.05 -8.96 0.80
CA GLY A 65 -11.49 -8.75 -0.54
C GLY A 65 -12.13 -7.62 -1.36
N VAL A 66 -12.99 -6.77 -0.78
CA VAL A 66 -13.75 -5.74 -1.51
C VAL A 66 -13.53 -4.33 -0.95
N CYS A 67 -13.74 -3.33 -1.82
CA CYS A 67 -13.80 -1.92 -1.41
C CYS A 67 -15.19 -1.60 -0.82
N GLY A 68 -15.51 -2.24 0.30
CA GLY A 68 -16.79 -2.11 1.00
C GLY A 68 -16.78 -1.08 2.13
N GLU A 69 -17.82 -1.10 2.97
CA GLU A 69 -17.97 -0.18 4.11
C GLU A 69 -16.78 -0.24 5.07
N ALA A 70 -16.29 -1.44 5.39
CA ALA A 70 -15.15 -1.61 6.30
C ALA A 70 -13.85 -1.00 5.74
N ALA A 71 -13.61 -1.13 4.44
CA ALA A 71 -12.47 -0.50 3.78
C ALA A 71 -12.61 1.03 3.80
N HIS A 72 -13.80 1.55 3.46
CA HIS A 72 -14.10 3.00 3.53
C HIS A 72 -13.93 3.56 4.95
N SER A 73 -14.46 2.85 5.95
CA SER A 73 -14.36 3.26 7.36
C SER A 73 -12.91 3.23 7.85
N THR A 74 -12.10 2.25 7.42
CA THR A 74 -10.67 2.19 7.81
C THR A 74 -9.89 3.37 7.25
N VAL A 75 -10.13 3.74 5.98
CA VAL A 75 -9.51 4.93 5.37
C VAL A 75 -9.92 6.20 6.12
N ARG A 76 -11.21 6.34 6.46
CA ARG A 76 -11.70 7.45 7.27
C ARG A 76 -10.99 7.52 8.63
N ILE A 77 -10.87 6.41 9.33
CA ILE A 77 -10.27 6.35 10.66
C ILE A 77 -8.78 6.71 10.62
N ALA A 78 -8.04 6.26 9.61
CA ALA A 78 -6.64 6.64 9.45
C ALA A 78 -6.46 8.17 9.32
N PHE A 79 -7.38 8.85 8.61
CA PHE A 79 -7.38 10.31 8.56
C PHE A 79 -7.71 10.94 9.92
N HIS A 80 -8.75 10.46 10.60
CA HIS A 80 -9.17 11.03 11.89
C HIS A 80 -8.13 10.84 13.00
N ASP A 81 -7.38 9.74 12.99
CA ASP A 81 -6.22 9.53 13.85
C ASP A 81 -5.12 10.54 13.49
N ALA A 82 -4.64 10.50 12.25
CA ALA A 82 -3.50 11.30 11.81
C ALA A 82 -3.70 12.83 11.93
N ILE A 83 -4.93 13.33 11.76
CA ILE A 83 -5.23 14.76 11.80
C ILE A 83 -5.39 15.30 13.23
N GLY A 84 -5.47 14.43 14.23
CA GLY A 84 -5.59 14.77 15.65
C GLY A 84 -4.31 15.33 16.25
N PHE A 85 -3.75 16.40 15.68
CA PHE A 85 -2.58 17.11 16.23
C PHE A 85 -2.65 18.61 16.00
N SER A 86 -1.86 19.37 16.75
CA SER A 86 -1.67 20.79 16.51
C SER A 86 -0.22 21.23 16.66
N LYS A 87 0.20 22.15 15.78
CA LYS A 87 1.52 22.81 15.86
C LYS A 87 1.49 24.09 16.70
N THR A 88 0.30 24.63 16.96
CA THR A 88 0.10 25.92 17.66
C THR A 88 -0.45 25.74 19.07
N LYS A 89 -0.90 24.52 19.40
CA LYS A 89 -1.44 24.14 20.69
C LYS A 89 -0.82 22.79 21.07
N ASN A 90 -0.58 22.59 22.36
CA ASN A 90 -0.02 21.33 22.86
C ASN A 90 -1.15 20.31 23.08
N PHE A 91 -1.76 19.85 21.99
CA PHE A 91 -2.74 18.76 22.02
C PHE A 91 -2.52 17.80 20.85
N GLY A 92 -2.83 16.52 21.09
CA GLY A 92 -2.82 15.46 20.09
C GLY A 92 -1.42 15.02 19.64
N GLY A 93 -1.29 13.77 19.20
CA GLY A 93 -0.04 13.18 18.69
C GLY A 93 -0.04 12.88 17.19
N GLY A 94 -1.18 13.03 16.51
CA GLY A 94 -1.32 12.74 15.09
C GLY A 94 -1.49 11.24 14.86
N ALA A 95 -0.69 10.63 13.99
CA ALA A 95 -0.79 9.20 13.68
C ALA A 95 -0.19 8.35 14.81
N ASP A 96 -0.87 8.31 15.95
CA ASP A 96 -0.43 7.69 17.20
C ASP A 96 -1.33 6.53 17.67
N GLY A 97 -2.41 6.23 16.94
CA GLY A 97 -3.35 5.16 17.27
C GLY A 97 -4.30 5.49 18.43
N SER A 98 -4.39 6.75 18.85
CA SER A 98 -5.28 7.24 19.91
C SER A 98 -6.75 6.95 19.63
N MET A 99 -7.16 6.91 18.36
CA MET A 99 -8.53 6.52 17.97
C MET A 99 -8.89 5.09 18.39
N ILE A 100 -7.90 4.21 18.58
CA ILE A 100 -8.08 2.83 19.03
C ILE A 100 -7.91 2.76 20.54
N ALA A 101 -6.84 3.35 21.06
CA ALA A 101 -6.46 3.29 22.47
C ALA A 101 -7.47 4.02 23.40
N PHE A 102 -8.09 5.09 22.90
CA PHE A 102 -9.04 5.94 23.63
C PHE A 102 -10.36 6.10 22.87
N SER A 103 -10.82 5.00 22.27
CA SER A 103 -11.99 4.97 21.39
C SER A 103 -13.28 5.46 22.05
N ASP A 104 -13.43 5.32 23.37
CA ASP A 104 -14.55 5.83 24.17
C ASP A 104 -14.59 7.36 24.26
N ILE A 105 -13.41 8.00 24.26
CA ILE A 105 -13.26 9.46 24.29
C ILE A 105 -13.31 10.03 22.88
N GLU A 106 -12.50 9.49 21.97
CA GLU A 106 -12.29 10.11 20.67
C GLU A 106 -13.45 9.87 19.71
N LEU A 107 -14.14 8.72 19.76
CA LEU A 107 -15.32 8.47 18.92
C LEU A 107 -16.60 9.14 19.46
N ALA A 108 -16.58 9.69 20.68
CA ALA A 108 -17.68 10.45 21.24
C ALA A 108 -17.76 11.89 20.71
N ASN A 109 -16.70 12.39 20.08
CA ASN A 109 -16.69 13.71 19.45
C ASN A 109 -17.58 13.71 18.19
N ALA A 110 -18.42 14.73 18.01
CA ALA A 110 -19.29 14.85 16.85
C ALA A 110 -18.53 14.79 15.50
N ALA A 111 -17.29 15.29 15.45
CA ALA A 111 -16.47 15.32 14.24
C ALA A 111 -15.95 13.93 13.82
N THR A 112 -15.81 13.00 14.76
CA THR A 112 -15.28 11.63 14.55
C THR A 112 -16.37 10.57 14.67
N SER A 113 -17.48 10.89 15.34
CA SER A 113 -18.61 9.99 15.56
C SER A 113 -19.19 9.50 14.24
N ALA A 114 -19.48 8.21 14.17
CA ALA A 114 -20.03 7.55 12.98
C ALA A 114 -21.56 7.60 12.97
N THR A 115 -22.17 8.77 13.15
CA THR A 115 -23.63 8.96 13.27
C THR A 115 -24.43 8.40 12.08
N SER A 116 -23.77 7.99 10.99
CA SER A 116 -24.37 7.37 9.80
C SER A 116 -23.82 5.99 9.40
N SER A 117 -22.97 5.32 10.20
CA SER A 117 -22.36 4.03 9.81
C SER A 117 -22.41 2.99 10.93
N PRO A 118 -22.68 1.70 10.64
CA PRO A 118 -22.62 0.59 11.61
C PRO A 118 -21.19 0.27 12.09
N SER A 119 -20.25 1.21 11.95
CA SER A 119 -18.82 1.04 12.21
C SER A 119 -18.45 1.04 13.70
N ARG A 120 -19.38 1.39 14.61
CA ARG A 120 -19.20 1.18 16.05
C ARG A 120 -18.98 -0.30 16.39
N THR A 121 -19.57 -1.21 15.61
CA THR A 121 -19.49 -2.67 15.82
C THR A 121 -18.27 -3.35 15.17
N ARG A 122 -17.50 -2.68 14.30
CA ARG A 122 -16.38 -3.31 13.56
C ARG A 122 -14.98 -2.90 14.08
N MET A 123 -14.91 -1.94 15.03
CA MET A 123 -13.67 -1.67 15.80
C MET A 123 -13.32 -2.77 16.81
N GLU A 124 -14.24 -3.71 17.05
CA GLU A 124 -14.00 -4.87 17.91
C GLU A 124 -12.85 -5.75 17.38
N PHE A 125 -12.64 -5.83 16.06
CA PHE A 125 -11.50 -6.57 15.51
C PHE A 125 -10.15 -5.92 15.86
N LEU A 126 -10.07 -4.59 15.81
CA LEU A 126 -8.84 -3.85 16.06
C LEU A 126 -8.45 -3.85 17.55
N THR A 127 -9.44 -4.02 18.44
CA THR A 127 -9.23 -4.20 19.88
C THR A 127 -8.95 -5.66 20.26
N VAL A 128 -9.49 -6.65 19.54
CA VAL A 128 -9.23 -8.08 19.79
C VAL A 128 -7.83 -8.51 19.32
N THR A 129 -7.26 -7.90 18.28
CA THR A 129 -5.88 -8.21 17.85
C THR A 129 -4.79 -7.46 18.62
N ALA A 130 -5.16 -6.55 19.52
CA ALA A 130 -4.23 -5.77 20.34
C ALA A 130 -4.08 -6.32 21.78
N GLY A 131 -4.69 -7.47 22.08
CA GLY A 131 -4.54 -8.22 23.33
C GLY A 131 -3.53 -9.36 23.24
#